data_AF-A0A800MFK6-F1
#
_entry.id   AF-A0A800MFK6-F1
#
_cell.length_a   1.000
_cell.length_b   1.000
_cell.length_c   1.000
_cell.angle_alpha   90.00
_cell.angle_beta   90.00
_cell.angle_gamma   90.00
#
_symmetry.space_group_name_H-M   'P 1'
#
loop_
_entity.id
_entity.type
_entity.pdbx_description
1 polymer ?
#
loop_
_entity_poly.entity_id
_entity_poly.type
_entity_poly.pdbx_seq_one_letter_code
_entity_poly.pdbx_strand_id
1 'polypeptide(L)'
;MGVSSPEVRDHSKVGLKHAYGESVYIQDDALSATLLARLSSADTPHPELMGVLRAAYQHLGMQAFGMSLPVCEAESPTRMHALQPDAGVWRGMLLDPSQRVVVLDIMRGGIVPAQTLFELLTLVLPLDSLRLDHLEMARISDESGRVSGVDLRAAKVGGTLEGATLVIPDPMGATGGTLGQAVSWLCENHGTPKQILALPLIATPEFLAAARDLDQEVQVFAGRVDRGLSPAHVLREMPGACWDEERGLTETGYIVPGAGGLGEVINNSWC
;
A
#
# COMPACT_ATOMS: atom_id res chain seq x y z
N MET A 1 -15.67 -36.75 19.79
CA MET A 1 -14.84 -35.70 20.43
C MET A 1 -14.90 -34.51 19.49
N GLY A 2 -15.54 -33.42 19.92
CA GLY A 2 -15.81 -32.26 19.06
C GLY A 2 -14.50 -31.57 18.71
N VAL A 3 -14.21 -31.48 17.42
CA VAL A 3 -13.14 -30.64 16.89
C VAL A 3 -13.64 -29.21 17.05
N SER A 4 -13.05 -28.45 17.98
CA SER A 4 -13.30 -27.02 18.08
C SER A 4 -12.94 -26.39 16.74
N SER A 5 -13.89 -25.68 16.13
CA SER A 5 -13.62 -24.78 15.01
C SER A 5 -12.41 -23.92 15.35
N PRO A 6 -11.44 -23.74 14.44
CA PRO A 6 -10.33 -22.82 14.69
C PRO A 6 -10.94 -21.45 14.94
N GLU A 7 -10.67 -20.88 16.12
CA GLU A 7 -11.02 -19.49 16.42
C GLU A 7 -10.44 -18.63 15.30
N VAL A 8 -11.32 -18.02 14.51
CA VAL A 8 -10.96 -16.95 13.57
C VAL A 8 -10.28 -15.89 14.42
N ARG A 9 -8.97 -15.70 14.21
CA ARG A 9 -8.22 -14.66 14.92
C ARG A 9 -8.90 -13.33 14.61
N ASP A 10 -9.31 -12.64 15.67
CA ASP A 10 -9.79 -11.27 15.60
C ASP A 10 -8.60 -10.37 15.20
N HIS A 11 -8.49 -10.09 13.90
CA HIS A 11 -7.45 -9.23 13.32
C HIS A 11 -7.71 -7.73 13.61
N SER A 12 -8.75 -7.36 14.37
CA SER A 12 -9.12 -5.97 14.69
C SER A 12 -8.12 -5.20 15.57
N LYS A 13 -7.00 -5.83 15.98
CA LYS A 13 -6.00 -5.25 16.89
C LYS A 13 -4.57 -5.17 16.32
N VAL A 14 -4.41 -5.21 15.00
CA VAL A 14 -3.09 -5.02 14.37
C VAL A 14 -3.02 -3.62 13.79
N GLY A 15 -2.24 -2.74 14.42
CA GLY A 15 -2.01 -1.37 13.96
C GLY A 15 -2.45 -0.29 14.94
N LEU A 16 -2.18 0.96 14.57
CA LEU A 16 -2.43 2.13 15.38
C LEU A 16 -3.93 2.31 15.57
N LYS A 17 -4.37 2.58 16.80
CA LYS A 17 -5.78 2.90 17.06
C LYS A 17 -6.15 4.26 16.43
N HIS A 18 -7.17 4.29 15.58
CA HIS A 18 -7.64 5.50 14.89
C HIS A 18 -9.16 5.48 14.63
N ALA A 19 -9.69 6.58 14.08
CA ALA A 19 -11.10 6.73 13.69
C ALA A 19 -11.33 6.92 12.17
N TYR A 20 -10.32 6.67 11.32
CA TYR A 20 -10.44 6.85 9.86
C TYR A 20 -11.35 5.84 9.11
N GLY A 21 -11.94 4.88 9.83
CA GLY A 21 -12.77 3.81 9.25
C GLY A 21 -12.08 2.45 9.24
N GLU A 22 -12.85 1.40 8.98
CA GLU A 22 -12.41 0.00 9.06
C GLU A 22 -11.54 -0.46 7.88
N SER A 23 -11.58 0.26 6.77
CA SER A 23 -10.76 -0.02 5.59
C SER A 23 -9.35 0.59 5.68
N VAL A 24 -9.02 1.27 6.78
CA VAL A 24 -7.71 1.89 7.00
C VAL A 24 -6.94 1.09 8.05
N TYR A 25 -5.70 0.74 7.73
CA TYR A 25 -4.76 0.07 8.61
C TYR A 25 -3.48 0.90 8.67
N ILE A 26 -3.02 1.24 9.87
CA ILE A 26 -1.81 2.03 10.08
C ILE A 26 -0.81 1.21 10.89
N GLN A 27 0.43 1.09 10.44
CA GLN A 27 1.46 0.36 11.21
C GLN A 27 1.71 1.01 12.58
N ASP A 28 1.87 0.18 13.60
CA ASP A 28 2.17 0.59 14.98
C ASP A 28 3.22 -0.33 15.60
N ASP A 29 4.41 -0.30 15.00
CA ASP A 29 5.56 -1.04 15.49
C ASP A 29 6.86 -0.24 15.32
N ALA A 30 7.83 -0.54 16.18
CA ALA A 30 9.09 0.19 16.24
C ALA A 30 9.97 0.00 14.99
N LEU A 31 9.82 -1.12 14.27
CA LEU A 31 10.59 -1.38 13.05
C LEU A 31 10.09 -0.47 11.93
N SER A 32 8.77 -0.42 11.71
CA SER A 32 8.14 0.53 10.79
C SER A 32 8.51 1.97 11.11
N ALA A 33 8.38 2.37 12.38
CA ALA A 33 8.74 3.71 12.81
C ALA A 33 10.21 4.05 12.52
N THR A 34 11.13 3.08 12.74
CA THR A 34 12.56 3.24 12.45
C THR A 34 12.83 3.38 10.95
N LEU A 35 12.22 2.53 10.13
CA LEU A 35 12.38 2.57 8.68
C LEU A 35 11.86 3.90 8.11
N LEU A 36 10.67 4.34 8.54
CA LEU A 36 10.08 5.58 8.08
C LEU A 36 10.85 6.81 8.58
N ALA A 37 11.39 6.79 9.81
CA ALA A 37 12.25 7.86 10.30
C ALA A 37 13.54 7.97 9.46
N ARG A 38 14.17 6.82 9.13
CA ARG A 38 15.35 6.80 8.25
C ARG A 38 15.01 7.26 6.83
N LEU A 39 13.89 6.81 6.27
CA LEU A 39 13.42 7.24 4.95
C LEU A 39 13.19 8.76 4.88
N SER A 40 12.75 9.36 5.99
CA SER A 40 12.44 10.79 6.10
C SER A 40 13.67 11.65 6.42
N SER A 41 14.80 11.05 6.84
CA SER A 41 15.97 11.80 7.29
C SER A 41 16.82 12.29 6.13
N ALA A 42 17.19 13.57 6.17
CA ALA A 42 18.15 14.17 5.23
C ALA A 42 19.56 13.56 5.34
N ASP A 43 19.86 12.91 6.47
CA ASP A 43 21.16 12.28 6.72
C ASP A 43 21.26 10.85 6.17
N THR A 44 20.16 10.28 5.64
CA THR A 44 20.18 8.94 5.05
C THR A 44 20.73 9.01 3.62
N PRO A 45 21.91 8.46 3.33
CA PRO A 45 22.48 8.52 2.00
C PRO A 45 21.70 7.64 1.02
N HIS A 46 21.67 8.04 -0.26
CA HIS A 46 20.86 7.38 -1.29
C HIS A 46 21.01 5.85 -1.37
N PRO A 47 22.23 5.25 -1.32
CA PRO A 47 22.36 3.79 -1.35
C PRO A 47 21.66 3.09 -0.18
N GLU A 48 21.67 3.69 1.01
CA GLU A 48 21.00 3.16 2.19
C GLU A 48 19.49 3.39 2.13
N LEU A 49 19.08 4.55 1.61
CA LEU A 49 17.67 4.90 1.41
C LEU A 49 16.94 3.84 0.57
N MET A 50 17.57 3.36 -0.50
CA MET A 50 16.99 2.30 -1.34
C MET A 50 16.75 1.00 -0.58
N GLY A 51 17.68 0.62 0.31
CA GLY A 51 17.51 -0.54 1.18
C GLY A 51 16.38 -0.32 2.20
N VAL A 52 16.29 0.87 2.79
CA VAL A 52 15.23 1.26 3.73
C VAL A 52 13.86 1.25 3.06
N LEU A 53 13.73 1.82 1.86
CA LEU A 53 12.50 1.84 1.08
C LEU A 53 11.99 0.43 0.80
N ARG A 54 12.87 -0.47 0.34
CA ARG A 54 12.52 -1.87 0.07
C ARG A 54 12.09 -2.59 1.34
N ALA A 55 12.83 -2.42 2.44
CA ALA A 55 12.48 -3.03 3.72
C ALA A 55 11.11 -2.54 4.23
N ALA A 56 10.81 -1.25 4.10
CA ALA A 56 9.52 -0.69 4.49
C ALA A 56 8.37 -1.28 3.68
N TYR A 57 8.53 -1.38 2.35
CA TYR A 57 7.51 -1.99 1.48
C TYR A 57 7.37 -3.50 1.67
N GLN A 58 8.46 -4.23 1.94
CA GLN A 58 8.38 -5.66 2.24
C GLN A 58 7.56 -5.90 3.51
N HIS A 59 7.82 -5.13 4.57
CA HIS A 59 7.10 -5.25 5.83
C HIS A 59 5.62 -4.86 5.69
N LEU A 60 5.33 -3.72 5.06
CA LEU A 60 3.96 -3.27 4.78
C LEU A 60 3.21 -4.26 3.88
N GLY A 61 3.86 -4.74 2.82
CA GLY A 61 3.30 -5.72 1.88
C GLY A 61 2.96 -7.05 2.55
N MET A 62 3.85 -7.59 3.40
CA MET A 62 3.58 -8.83 4.12
C MET A 62 2.32 -8.73 5.00
N GLN A 63 2.13 -7.58 5.66
CA GLN A 63 0.92 -7.33 6.46
C GLN A 63 -0.32 -7.20 5.57
N ALA A 64 -0.27 -6.33 4.55
CA ALA A 64 -1.39 -6.10 3.63
C ALA A 64 -1.85 -7.39 2.96
N PHE A 65 -0.90 -8.19 2.46
CA PHE A 65 -1.21 -9.44 1.78
C PHE A 65 -1.71 -10.51 2.73
N GLY A 66 -1.12 -10.64 3.91
CA GLY A 66 -1.57 -11.60 4.92
C GLY A 66 -2.99 -11.32 5.45
N MET A 67 -3.44 -10.06 5.39
CA MET A 67 -4.77 -9.66 5.86
C MET A 67 -5.83 -9.67 4.75
N SER A 68 -5.45 -9.39 3.50
CA SER A 68 -6.42 -9.07 2.44
C SER A 68 -6.52 -10.10 1.32
N LEU A 69 -5.49 -10.93 1.13
CA LEU A 69 -5.49 -11.90 0.05
C LEU A 69 -6.30 -13.15 0.42
N PRO A 70 -7.15 -13.67 -0.50
CA PRO A 70 -7.88 -14.91 -0.29
C PRO A 70 -6.98 -16.08 0.12
N VAL A 71 -7.53 -16.93 0.99
CA VAL A 71 -6.91 -18.16 1.45
C VAL A 71 -7.76 -19.37 1.08
N CYS A 72 -7.11 -20.52 0.88
CA CYS A 72 -7.76 -21.81 0.69
C CYS A 72 -7.16 -22.86 1.63
N GLU A 73 -7.96 -23.89 1.96
CA GLU A 73 -7.41 -25.09 2.57
C GLU A 73 -6.45 -25.77 1.60
N ALA A 74 -5.32 -26.24 2.11
CA ALA A 74 -4.31 -26.90 1.31
C ALA A 74 -3.68 -28.06 2.07
N GLU A 75 -3.30 -29.08 1.31
CA GLU A 75 -2.42 -30.15 1.75
C GLU A 75 -1.13 -30.10 0.95
N SER A 76 0.01 -30.21 1.63
CA SER A 76 1.32 -30.19 0.98
C SER A 76 2.21 -31.32 1.51
N PRO A 77 2.70 -32.24 0.65
CA PRO A 77 3.70 -33.20 1.05
C PRO A 77 4.95 -32.48 1.55
N THR A 78 5.36 -32.80 2.78
CA THR A 78 6.61 -32.26 3.34
C THR A 78 7.79 -33.15 2.97
N ARG A 79 9.01 -32.73 3.33
CA ARG A 79 10.20 -33.59 3.21
C ARG A 79 10.06 -34.93 3.95
N MET A 80 9.19 -35.02 4.96
CA MET A 80 8.95 -36.25 5.72
C MET A 80 8.04 -37.26 5.00
N HIS A 81 7.34 -36.88 3.94
CA HIS A 81 6.44 -37.77 3.19
C HIS A 81 7.16 -39.02 2.66
N ALA A 82 8.43 -38.89 2.27
CA ALA A 82 9.24 -40.02 1.79
C ALA A 82 9.50 -41.10 2.87
N LEU A 83 9.51 -40.71 4.15
CA LEU A 83 9.73 -41.61 5.28
C LEU A 83 8.41 -42.02 5.95
N GLN A 84 7.41 -41.15 5.89
CA GLN A 84 6.11 -41.28 6.53
C GLN A 84 5.02 -40.84 5.53
N PRO A 85 4.59 -41.70 4.59
CA PRO A 85 3.66 -41.30 3.54
C PRO A 85 2.33 -40.74 4.07
N ASP A 86 1.78 -41.37 5.11
CA ASP A 86 0.47 -41.00 5.66
C ASP A 86 0.53 -39.79 6.60
N ALA A 87 1.65 -39.61 7.32
CA ALA A 87 1.81 -38.56 8.34
C ALA A 87 2.68 -37.37 7.88
N GLY A 88 3.42 -37.51 6.79
CA GLY A 88 4.35 -36.50 6.26
C GLY A 88 3.70 -35.42 5.40
N VAL A 89 2.40 -35.18 5.57
CA VAL A 89 1.61 -34.20 4.82
C VAL A 89 1.21 -33.07 5.77
N TRP A 90 1.58 -31.83 5.43
CA TRP A 90 1.12 -30.64 6.14
C TRP A 90 -0.28 -30.26 5.67
N ARG A 91 -1.12 -29.78 6.59
CA ARG A 91 -2.49 -29.33 6.33
C ARG A 91 -2.71 -27.99 7.01
N GLY A 92 -3.31 -27.04 6.29
CA GLY A 92 -3.64 -25.73 6.83
C GLY A 92 -4.16 -24.78 5.76
N MET A 93 -4.23 -23.50 6.11
CA MET A 93 -4.62 -22.44 5.19
C MET A 93 -3.38 -21.87 4.49
N LEU A 94 -3.45 -21.73 3.17
CA LEU A 94 -2.47 -21.02 2.35
C LEU A 94 -3.16 -19.92 1.56
N LEU A 95 -2.39 -18.98 1.02
CA LEU A 95 -2.92 -18.06 0.00
C LEU A 95 -3.46 -18.87 -1.19
N ASP A 96 -4.64 -18.50 -1.67
CA ASP A 96 -5.29 -19.16 -2.80
C ASP A 96 -4.45 -18.93 -4.08
N PRO A 97 -3.83 -19.97 -4.68
CA PRO A 97 -2.95 -19.80 -5.83
C PRO A 97 -3.71 -19.41 -7.11
N SER A 98 -5.04 -19.47 -7.12
CA SER A 98 -5.89 -19.06 -8.27
C SER A 98 -6.17 -17.56 -8.31
N GLN A 99 -5.87 -16.84 -7.21
CA GLN A 99 -6.15 -15.42 -7.12
C GLN A 99 -5.28 -14.62 -8.09
N ARG A 100 -5.89 -13.70 -8.85
CA ARG A 100 -5.13 -12.79 -9.70
C ARG A 100 -4.77 -11.53 -8.94
N VAL A 101 -3.48 -11.18 -8.94
CA VAL A 101 -2.97 -9.95 -8.32
C VAL A 101 -2.24 -9.12 -9.36
N VAL A 102 -2.62 -7.85 -9.46
CA VAL A 102 -2.00 -6.88 -10.35
C VAL A 102 -1.37 -5.81 -9.48
N VAL A 103 -0.05 -5.66 -9.57
CA VAL A 103 0.69 -4.57 -8.93
C VAL A 103 0.82 -3.42 -9.92
N LEU A 104 0.49 -2.21 -9.49
CA LEU A 104 0.53 -1.01 -10.32
C LEU A 104 1.73 -0.14 -9.94
N ASP A 105 2.64 0.04 -10.89
CA ASP A 105 3.66 1.07 -10.82
C ASP A 105 3.10 2.39 -11.35
N ILE A 106 2.93 3.37 -10.46
CA ILE A 106 2.71 4.76 -10.87
C ILE A 106 4.05 5.48 -10.86
N MET A 107 4.58 5.71 -12.05
CA MET A 107 5.87 6.32 -12.23
C MET A 107 5.86 7.78 -11.77
N ARG A 108 6.93 8.28 -11.14
CA ARG A 108 8.25 7.62 -10.95
C ARG A 108 8.45 7.06 -9.55
N GLY A 109 7.71 7.56 -8.56
CA GLY A 109 7.86 7.16 -7.17
C GLY A 109 7.47 5.70 -6.91
N GLY A 110 6.54 5.16 -7.71
CA GLY A 110 6.03 3.80 -7.60
C GLY A 110 6.94 2.69 -8.15
N ILE A 111 7.99 3.01 -8.92
CA ILE A 111 8.79 2.00 -9.64
C ILE A 111 9.40 0.97 -8.67
N VAL A 112 10.16 1.44 -7.70
CA VAL A 112 10.84 0.57 -6.73
C VAL A 112 9.86 -0.10 -5.77
N PRO A 113 8.85 0.60 -5.23
CA PRO A 113 7.78 -0.01 -4.46
C PRO A 113 7.05 -1.16 -5.19
N ALA A 114 6.58 -0.91 -6.41
CA ALA A 114 5.83 -1.86 -7.21
C ALA A 114 6.67 -3.09 -7.55
N GLN A 115 7.92 -2.89 -7.99
CA GLN A 115 8.84 -4.00 -8.22
C GLN A 115 9.08 -4.83 -6.94
N THR A 116 9.25 -4.18 -5.80
CA THR A 116 9.50 -4.86 -4.51
C THR A 116 8.32 -5.73 -4.09
N LEU A 117 7.10 -5.20 -4.23
CA LEU A 117 5.89 -5.95 -3.89
C LEU A 117 5.59 -7.06 -4.91
N PHE A 118 5.84 -6.82 -6.19
CA PHE A 118 5.71 -7.85 -7.22
C PHE A 118 6.65 -9.03 -6.94
N GLU A 119 7.93 -8.77 -6.68
CA GLU A 119 8.91 -9.79 -6.28
C GLU A 119 8.49 -10.54 -5.01
N LEU A 120 8.00 -9.82 -3.99
CA LEU A 120 7.47 -10.45 -2.78
C LEU A 120 6.32 -11.42 -3.08
N LEU A 121 5.37 -11.02 -3.94
CA LEU A 121 4.24 -11.87 -4.33
C LEU A 121 4.69 -13.10 -5.12
N THR A 122 5.74 -12.99 -5.94
CA THR A 122 6.29 -14.16 -6.68
C THR A 122 6.84 -15.27 -5.77
N LEU A 123 7.12 -14.96 -4.49
CA LEU A 123 7.53 -15.96 -3.51
C LEU A 123 6.36 -16.85 -3.04
N VAL A 124 5.13 -16.38 -3.18
CA VAL A 124 3.95 -16.98 -2.54
C VAL A 124 2.80 -17.29 -3.50
N LEU A 125 2.82 -16.75 -4.72
CA LEU A 125 1.81 -16.98 -5.75
C LEU A 125 2.45 -17.39 -7.10
N PRO A 126 1.75 -18.20 -7.93
CA PRO A 126 2.23 -18.56 -9.26
C PRO A 126 2.38 -17.33 -10.16
N LEU A 127 3.45 -17.28 -10.96
CA LEU A 127 3.71 -16.13 -11.85
C LEU A 127 2.55 -15.86 -12.83
N ASP A 128 1.86 -16.88 -13.32
CA ASP A 128 0.71 -16.75 -14.23
C ASP A 128 -0.49 -16.02 -13.61
N SER A 129 -0.52 -15.92 -12.28
CA SER A 129 -1.56 -15.21 -11.52
C SER A 129 -1.16 -13.77 -11.18
N LEU A 130 0.09 -13.38 -11.48
CA LEU A 130 0.67 -12.09 -11.12
C LEU A 130 0.90 -11.23 -12.35
N ARG A 131 0.71 -9.92 -12.19
CA ARG A 131 1.03 -8.94 -13.23
C ARG A 131 1.59 -7.67 -12.62
N LEU A 132 2.56 -7.07 -13.29
CA LEU A 132 3.05 -5.73 -13.00
C LEU A 132 2.66 -4.83 -14.17
N ASP A 133 1.79 -3.85 -13.91
CA ASP A 133 1.33 -2.85 -14.87
C ASP A 133 1.96 -1.48 -14.53
N HIS A 134 2.09 -0.60 -15.53
CA HIS A 134 2.77 0.68 -15.38
C HIS A 134 1.94 1.85 -15.92
N LEU A 135 1.87 2.94 -15.15
CA LEU A 135 1.30 4.23 -15.58
C LEU A 135 2.34 5.33 -15.41
N GLU A 136 2.48 6.17 -16.43
CA GLU A 136 3.20 7.44 -16.33
C GLU A 136 2.18 8.55 -16.07
N MET A 137 2.22 9.13 -14.86
CA MET A 137 1.33 10.20 -14.46
C MET A 137 2.15 11.42 -14.00
N ALA A 138 1.76 12.60 -14.47
CA ALA A 138 2.40 13.85 -14.08
C ALA A 138 1.38 14.79 -13.43
N ARG A 139 1.76 15.40 -12.31
CA ARG A 139 0.96 16.47 -11.70
C ARG A 139 0.98 17.69 -12.61
N ILE A 140 -0.19 18.27 -12.85
CA ILE A 140 -0.31 19.59 -13.46
C ILE A 140 -0.29 20.60 -12.30
N SER A 141 0.70 21.49 -12.30
CA SER A 141 0.76 22.61 -11.38
C SER A 141 0.29 23.88 -12.09
N ASP A 142 -0.46 24.71 -11.39
CA ASP A 142 -0.80 26.05 -11.87
C ASP A 142 0.38 27.03 -11.70
N GLU A 143 0.20 28.28 -12.16
CA GLU A 143 1.22 29.34 -12.09
C GLU A 143 1.64 29.68 -10.65
N SER A 144 0.85 29.29 -9.64
CA SER A 144 1.16 29.46 -8.22
C SER A 144 1.89 28.26 -7.59
N GLY A 145 2.16 27.22 -8.40
CA GLY A 145 2.79 25.98 -7.96
C GLY A 145 1.83 25.03 -7.23
N ARG A 146 0.51 25.29 -7.26
CA ARG A 146 -0.49 24.40 -6.67
C ARG A 146 -0.85 23.30 -7.66
N VAL A 147 -0.96 22.07 -7.15
CA VAL A 147 -1.38 20.93 -7.97
C VAL A 147 -2.87 21.07 -8.29
N SER A 148 -3.19 21.26 -9.58
CA SER A 148 -4.56 21.49 -10.08
C SER A 148 -5.17 20.25 -10.77
N GLY A 149 -4.34 19.25 -11.11
CA GLY A 149 -4.78 18.01 -11.70
C GLY A 149 -3.64 17.00 -11.89
N VAL A 150 -3.95 15.86 -12.49
CA VAL A 150 -2.98 14.84 -12.88
C VAL A 150 -3.23 14.48 -14.35
N ASP A 151 -2.15 14.28 -15.11
CA ASP A 151 -2.15 13.98 -16.54
C ASP A 151 -1.56 12.57 -16.76
N LEU A 152 -2.30 11.70 -17.43
CA LEU A 152 -1.84 10.36 -17.79
C LEU A 152 -1.15 10.43 -19.16
N ARG A 153 0.17 10.25 -19.17
CA ARG A 153 1.00 10.43 -20.37
C ARG A 153 1.24 9.15 -21.13
N ALA A 154 1.39 8.04 -20.41
CA ALA A 154 1.62 6.73 -20.99
C ALA A 154 1.09 5.64 -20.05
N ALA A 155 0.75 4.49 -20.64
CA ALA A 155 0.30 3.32 -19.90
C ALA A 155 0.79 2.04 -20.57
N LYS A 156 1.23 1.09 -19.76
CA LYS A 156 1.47 -0.30 -20.15
C LYS A 156 0.68 -1.21 -19.21
N VAL A 157 -0.51 -1.59 -19.67
CA VAL A 157 -1.42 -2.49 -18.96
C VAL A 157 -1.54 -3.80 -19.74
N GLY A 158 -1.28 -4.92 -19.07
CA GLY A 158 -1.16 -6.23 -19.70
C GLY A 158 -2.47 -7.02 -19.84
N GLY A 159 -3.61 -6.46 -19.47
CA GLY A 159 -4.91 -7.13 -19.64
C GLY A 159 -6.01 -6.55 -18.74
N THR A 160 -7.09 -7.30 -18.61
CA THR A 160 -8.21 -6.90 -17.74
C THR A 160 -7.84 -6.92 -16.25
N LEU A 161 -8.49 -6.07 -15.47
CA LEU A 161 -8.49 -6.05 -14.01
C LEU A 161 -9.68 -6.80 -13.40
N GLU A 162 -10.65 -7.23 -14.21
CA GLU A 162 -11.90 -7.82 -13.74
C GLU A 162 -11.64 -8.97 -12.75
N GLY A 163 -12.20 -8.91 -11.54
CA GLY A 163 -12.01 -9.96 -10.54
C GLY A 163 -10.59 -10.08 -9.95
N ALA A 164 -9.63 -9.23 -10.33
CA ALA A 164 -8.29 -9.21 -9.76
C ALA A 164 -8.20 -8.34 -8.49
N THR A 165 -7.18 -8.59 -7.68
CA THR A 165 -6.75 -7.67 -6.61
C THR A 165 -5.77 -6.67 -7.20
N LEU A 166 -6.09 -5.38 -7.15
CA LEU A 166 -5.20 -4.30 -7.60
C LEU A 166 -4.40 -3.78 -6.41
N VAL A 167 -3.08 -3.79 -6.50
CA VAL A 167 -2.16 -3.30 -5.46
C VAL A 167 -1.47 -2.04 -5.97
N ILE A 168 -1.66 -0.92 -5.28
CA ILE A 168 -1.13 0.39 -5.67
C ILE A 168 -0.18 0.88 -4.57
N PRO A 169 1.12 0.56 -4.66
CA PRO A 169 2.12 1.16 -3.79
C PRO A 169 2.51 2.57 -4.28
N ASP A 170 2.42 3.54 -3.39
CA ASP A 170 2.89 4.92 -3.61
C ASP A 170 3.60 5.39 -2.36
N PRO A 171 4.89 5.78 -2.36
CA PRO A 171 5.57 6.18 -1.12
C PRO A 171 4.84 7.31 -0.37
N MET A 172 4.12 8.18 -1.09
CA MET A 172 3.56 9.42 -0.55
C MET A 172 2.07 9.56 -0.88
N GLY A 173 1.20 9.12 0.04
CA GLY A 173 -0.24 9.37 -0.01
C GLY A 173 -0.57 10.80 0.43
N ALA A 174 -0.42 11.78 -0.47
CA ALA A 174 -0.64 13.20 -0.18
C ALA A 174 -2.10 13.65 -0.34
N THR A 175 -2.54 14.04 -1.54
CA THR A 175 -3.92 14.52 -1.77
C THR A 175 -4.91 13.42 -2.13
N GLY A 176 -4.42 12.24 -2.52
CA GLY A 176 -5.24 11.17 -3.12
C GLY A 176 -5.59 11.38 -4.59
N GLY A 177 -5.26 12.52 -5.20
CA GLY A 177 -5.61 12.80 -6.60
C GLY A 177 -5.01 11.81 -7.61
N THR A 178 -3.75 11.41 -7.41
CA THR A 178 -3.09 10.39 -8.25
C THR A 178 -3.79 9.04 -8.14
N LEU A 179 -4.13 8.61 -6.92
CA LEU A 179 -4.87 7.36 -6.68
C LEU A 179 -6.21 7.38 -7.39
N GLY A 180 -7.01 8.43 -7.17
CA GLY A 180 -8.35 8.53 -7.75
C GLY A 180 -8.34 8.53 -9.28
N GLN A 181 -7.42 9.28 -9.90
CA GLN A 181 -7.34 9.29 -11.36
C GLN A 181 -6.84 7.94 -11.92
N ALA A 182 -5.86 7.30 -11.28
CA ALA A 182 -5.38 5.99 -11.71
C ALA A 182 -6.50 4.96 -11.65
N VAL A 183 -7.25 4.91 -10.54
CA VAL A 183 -8.37 3.98 -10.36
C VAL A 183 -9.49 4.25 -11.36
N SER A 184 -9.90 5.51 -11.56
CA SER A 184 -10.93 5.88 -12.54
C SER A 184 -10.54 5.42 -13.95
N TRP A 185 -9.34 5.80 -14.40
CA TRP A 185 -8.86 5.47 -15.74
C TRP A 185 -8.74 3.95 -15.94
N LEU A 186 -8.22 3.23 -14.95
CA LEU A 186 -8.10 1.78 -15.02
C LEU A 186 -9.46 1.08 -15.08
N CYS A 187 -10.43 1.50 -14.26
CA CYS A 187 -11.78 0.93 -14.28
C CYS A 187 -12.47 1.17 -15.62
N GLU A 188 -12.37 2.38 -16.16
CA GLU A 188 -12.95 2.77 -17.45
C GLU A 188 -12.37 1.98 -18.64
N ASN A 189 -11.06 1.70 -18.62
CA ASN A 189 -10.36 1.16 -19.79
C ASN A 189 -10.02 -0.34 -19.68
N HIS A 190 -9.96 -0.90 -18.47
CA HIS A 190 -9.44 -2.26 -18.22
C HIS A 190 -10.34 -3.13 -17.33
N GLY A 191 -11.50 -2.63 -16.90
CA GLY A 191 -12.47 -3.35 -16.06
C GLY A 191 -12.24 -3.12 -14.57
N THR A 192 -13.17 -3.62 -13.75
CA THR A 192 -13.21 -3.25 -12.32
C THR A 192 -12.48 -4.30 -11.48
N PRO A 193 -11.47 -3.93 -10.68
CA PRO A 193 -10.84 -4.87 -9.77
C PRO A 193 -11.85 -5.33 -8.70
N LYS A 194 -11.70 -6.57 -8.23
CA LYS A 194 -12.49 -7.10 -7.10
C LYS A 194 -12.23 -6.33 -5.81
N GLN A 195 -11.00 -5.89 -5.63
CA GLN A 195 -10.55 -5.12 -4.46
C GLN A 195 -9.32 -4.31 -4.81
N ILE A 196 -9.13 -3.18 -4.11
CA ILE A 196 -7.97 -2.30 -4.27
C ILE A 196 -7.24 -2.19 -2.93
N LEU A 197 -5.94 -2.45 -2.95
CA LEU A 197 -5.03 -2.24 -1.82
C LEU A 197 -4.14 -1.05 -2.13
N ALA A 198 -4.36 0.09 -1.46
CA ALA A 198 -3.50 1.26 -1.55
C ALA A 198 -2.45 1.22 -0.43
N LEU A 199 -1.16 1.25 -0.78
CA LEU A 199 -0.05 1.07 0.16
C LEU A 199 0.85 2.32 0.25
N PRO A 200 0.39 3.41 0.91
CA PRO A 200 1.24 4.55 1.23
C PRO A 200 2.22 4.27 2.37
N LEU A 201 3.50 4.62 2.22
CA LEU A 201 4.40 4.61 3.38
C LEU A 201 4.09 5.77 4.34
N ILE A 202 3.78 6.94 3.78
CA ILE A 202 3.33 8.11 4.53
C ILE A 202 2.04 8.60 3.89
N ALA A 203 0.94 8.52 4.63
CA ALA A 203 -0.36 9.03 4.22
C ALA A 203 -0.70 10.33 4.97
N THR A 204 -1.66 11.10 4.45
CA THR A 204 -2.28 12.21 5.19
C THR A 204 -3.77 11.96 5.41
N PRO A 205 -4.40 12.68 6.36
CA PRO A 205 -5.86 12.66 6.52
C PRO A 205 -6.61 12.98 5.22
N GLU A 206 -6.07 13.88 4.40
CA GLU A 206 -6.63 14.26 3.09
C GLU A 206 -6.60 13.09 2.09
N PHE A 207 -5.47 12.36 1.99
CA PHE A 207 -5.38 11.15 1.17
C PHE A 207 -6.38 10.08 1.61
N LEU A 208 -6.50 9.85 2.92
CA LEU A 208 -7.41 8.85 3.46
C LEU A 208 -8.87 9.20 3.14
N ALA A 209 -9.24 10.48 3.20
CA ALA A 209 -10.57 10.93 2.83
C ALA A 209 -10.83 10.70 1.34
N ALA A 210 -9.87 11.09 0.49
CA ALA A 210 -9.95 10.87 -0.95
C ALA A 210 -10.06 9.38 -1.32
N ALA A 211 -9.32 8.49 -0.64
CA ALA A 211 -9.40 7.05 -0.87
C ALA A 211 -10.76 6.46 -0.44
N ARG A 212 -11.32 6.94 0.68
CA ARG A 212 -12.66 6.56 1.17
C ARG A 212 -13.76 6.98 0.20
N ASP A 213 -13.61 8.14 -0.42
CA ASP A 213 -14.63 8.75 -1.28
C ASP A 213 -14.60 8.23 -2.74
N LEU A 214 -13.78 7.22 -3.04
CA LEU A 214 -13.79 6.53 -4.33
C LEU A 214 -14.99 5.58 -4.45
N ASP A 215 -15.49 5.39 -5.68
CA ASP A 215 -16.60 4.48 -5.98
C ASP A 215 -16.23 3.00 -5.70
N GLN A 216 -14.94 2.67 -5.77
CA GLN A 216 -14.41 1.34 -5.50
C GLN A 216 -13.98 1.23 -4.03
N GLU A 217 -14.22 0.08 -3.44
CA GLU A 217 -13.74 -0.21 -2.09
C GLU A 217 -12.20 -0.27 -2.08
N VAL A 218 -11.58 0.70 -1.39
CA VAL A 218 -10.14 0.77 -1.20
C VAL A 218 -9.78 0.44 0.25
N GLN A 219 -8.96 -0.59 0.41
CA GLN A 219 -8.27 -0.85 1.67
C GLN A 219 -6.93 -0.13 1.66
N VAL A 220 -6.70 0.72 2.66
CA VAL A 220 -5.47 1.49 2.81
C VAL A 220 -4.60 0.85 3.87
N PHE A 221 -3.38 0.48 3.49
CA PHE A 221 -2.34 0.03 4.41
C PHE A 221 -1.25 1.11 4.45
N ALA A 222 -1.28 1.94 5.49
CA ALA A 222 -0.37 3.04 5.67
C ALA A 222 0.79 2.69 6.61
N GLY A 223 2.01 3.09 6.25
CA GLY A 223 3.15 3.01 7.17
C GLY A 223 3.00 3.96 8.36
N ARG A 224 2.57 5.20 8.11
CA ARG A 224 2.14 6.17 9.12
C ARG A 224 1.19 7.21 8.53
N VAL A 225 0.53 7.96 9.39
CA VAL A 225 -0.27 9.14 9.00
C VAL A 225 0.38 10.41 9.53
N ASP A 226 0.73 11.30 8.61
CA ASP A 226 1.34 12.60 8.89
C ASP A 226 0.25 13.68 8.87
N ARG A 227 -0.01 14.22 10.06
CA ARG A 227 -1.04 15.25 10.33
C ARG A 227 -0.43 16.48 11.01
N GLY A 228 0.85 16.75 10.75
CA GLY A 228 1.68 17.67 11.54
C GLY A 228 1.26 19.14 11.51
N LEU A 229 0.35 19.54 10.61
CA LEU A 229 -0.19 20.90 10.54
C LEU A 229 -1.54 21.04 11.23
N SER A 230 -2.05 19.98 11.86
CA SER A 230 -3.27 20.04 12.65
C SER A 230 -3.08 20.92 13.89
N PRO A 231 -4.15 21.56 14.41
CA PRO A 231 -4.10 22.28 15.67
C PRO A 231 -3.59 21.42 16.83
N ALA A 232 -2.95 22.04 17.81
CA ALA A 232 -2.34 21.32 18.93
C ALA A 232 -3.36 20.51 19.76
N HIS A 233 -4.63 20.93 19.84
CA HIS A 233 -5.67 20.13 20.50
C HIS A 233 -5.97 18.86 19.71
N VAL A 234 -6.14 18.96 18.39
CA VAL A 234 -6.36 17.83 17.48
C VAL A 234 -5.21 16.82 17.56
N LEU A 235 -3.95 17.28 17.59
CA LEU A 235 -2.78 16.41 17.69
C LEU A 235 -2.71 15.58 18.97
N ARG A 236 -3.41 15.98 20.03
CA ARG A 236 -3.50 15.21 21.29
C ARG A 236 -4.64 14.20 21.27
N GLU A 237 -5.59 14.35 20.35
CA GLU A 237 -6.66 13.39 20.16
C GLU A 237 -6.18 12.18 19.35
N MET A 238 -6.96 11.11 19.44
CA MET A 238 -6.80 9.92 18.61
C MET A 238 -6.87 10.30 17.13
N PRO A 239 -5.98 9.80 16.25
CA PRO A 239 -6.01 10.11 14.83
C PRO A 239 -7.39 9.85 14.21
N GLY A 240 -7.89 10.81 13.45
CA GLY A 240 -9.22 10.77 12.82
C GLY A 240 -10.40 11.11 13.74
N ALA A 241 -10.20 11.27 15.06
CA ALA A 241 -11.31 11.64 15.97
C ALA A 241 -11.86 13.05 15.68
N CYS A 242 -10.99 13.96 15.24
CA CYS A 242 -11.33 15.30 14.76
C CYS A 242 -10.92 15.46 13.30
N TRP A 243 -11.28 14.49 12.43
CA TRP A 243 -10.80 14.41 11.05
C TRP A 243 -10.98 15.72 10.26
N ASP A 244 -12.12 16.40 10.41
CA ASP A 244 -12.40 17.66 9.71
C ASP A 244 -11.44 18.81 10.07
N GLU A 245 -10.74 18.71 11.21
CA GLU A 245 -9.73 19.66 11.66
C GLU A 245 -8.29 19.15 11.44
N GLU A 246 -8.11 17.91 11.02
CA GLU A 246 -6.80 17.35 10.75
C GLU A 246 -6.22 17.84 9.43
N ARG A 247 -4.92 18.12 9.44
CA ARG A 247 -4.21 18.64 8.27
C ARG A 247 -2.81 18.06 8.18
N GLY A 248 -2.54 17.37 7.07
CA GLY A 248 -1.22 16.83 6.74
C GLY A 248 -0.46 17.63 5.70
N LEU A 249 -1.13 18.52 4.96
CA LEU A 249 -0.58 19.14 3.77
C LEU A 249 -0.32 20.65 3.91
N THR A 250 0.84 21.10 3.42
CA THR A 250 1.08 22.53 3.13
C THR A 250 0.13 23.04 2.03
N GLU A 251 0.07 24.35 1.83
CA GLU A 251 -0.72 24.94 0.73
C GLU A 251 -0.24 24.48 -0.66
N THR A 252 1.04 24.10 -0.77
CA THR A 252 1.67 23.57 -1.98
C THR A 252 1.60 22.03 -2.09
N GLY A 253 0.93 21.36 -1.16
CA GLY A 253 0.69 19.91 -1.23
C GLY A 253 1.85 19.02 -0.77
N TYR A 254 2.79 19.55 0.02
CA TYR A 254 3.80 18.74 0.70
C TYR A 254 3.26 18.19 2.02
N ILE A 255 3.57 16.92 2.30
CA ILE A 255 3.23 16.26 3.56
C ILE A 255 4.13 16.79 4.69
N VAL A 256 3.56 17.00 5.88
CA VAL A 256 4.28 17.46 7.08
C VAL A 256 3.98 16.53 8.27
N PRO A 257 5.01 15.98 8.95
CA PRO A 257 6.45 16.22 8.76
C PRO A 257 7.01 15.66 7.43
N GLY A 258 6.41 14.64 6.85
CA GLY A 258 6.72 14.12 5.52
C GLY A 258 8.12 13.52 5.39
N ALA A 259 8.56 13.38 4.14
CA ALA A 259 9.88 12.90 3.74
C ALA A 259 10.46 13.69 2.54
N GLY A 260 9.92 14.88 2.26
CA GLY A 260 10.26 15.65 1.07
C GLY A 260 9.78 15.01 -0.24
N GLY A 261 10.40 15.42 -1.36
CA GLY A 261 10.11 14.89 -2.69
C GLY A 261 10.71 13.50 -2.89
N LEU A 262 10.10 12.45 -2.35
CA LEU A 262 10.63 11.09 -2.46
C LEU A 262 10.80 10.65 -3.93
N GLY A 263 9.99 11.17 -4.85
CA GLY A 263 10.18 10.92 -6.29
C GLY A 263 11.56 11.38 -6.78
N GLU A 264 12.00 12.58 -6.39
CA GLU A 264 13.31 13.14 -6.71
C GLU A 264 14.42 12.43 -5.94
N VAL A 265 14.21 12.19 -4.64
CA VAL A 265 15.20 11.54 -3.77
C VAL A 265 15.50 10.13 -4.27
N ILE A 266 14.49 9.30 -4.52
CA ILE A 266 14.65 7.89 -4.95
C ILE A 266 15.38 7.82 -6.29
N ASN A 267 15.09 8.76 -7.20
CA ASN A 267 15.64 8.74 -8.56
C ASN A 267 16.93 9.57 -8.71
N ASN A 268 17.37 10.26 -7.66
CA ASN A 268 18.44 11.25 -7.71
C ASN A 268 18.29 12.23 -8.89
N SER A 269 17.07 12.77 -9.06
CA SER A 269 16.67 13.56 -10.24
C SER A 269 16.20 14.95 -9.81
N TRP A 270 17.14 15.84 -9.54
CA TRP A 270 16.87 17.20 -9.06
C TRP A 270 16.79 18.20 -10.22
N CYS A 271 15.96 19.24 -10.06
CA CYS A 271 15.86 20.38 -10.98
C CYS A 271 16.73 21.56 -10.54
#